data_AF-A0A0F9BP94-F1
#
_entry.id   AF-A0A0F9BP94-F1
#
_cell.length_a   1.000
_cell.length_b   1.000
_cell.length_c   1.000
_cell.angle_alpha   90.00
_cell.angle_beta   90.00
_cell.angle_gamma   90.00
#
_symmetry.space_group_name_H-M   'P 1'
#
loop_
_entity.id
_entity.type
_entity.pdbx_description
1 polymer ?
#
loop_
_entity_poly.entity_id
_entity_poly.type
_entity_poly.pdbx_seq_one_letter_code
_entity_poly.pdbx_strand_id
1 'polypeptide(L)'
;VNRFLKVSPDVTIGILAADPSKSTTGGALLGDRIRMNSIQDDRVYMRSFATRGSALEVSRASAQAVDVLAAAGFDVIIVETSGIGQKDHSITDIADKSIYVMTAEYGAPSQLEKIDMLDLADFVVVNKCRKPGSEDAVREVTLRHIRSRKITVSHSEVDSILDLDLPIYATAANQFNNPGVNLLFADVLAGIGDGRRFQIDEDILRLLPTQGHKDFSRLRGLSTHYLDDIADTVENYHRKAQKQIEAAESCHALKRTLELMEGSEDGGEAVASLEKLYDRCKAKLDPMSAAFIEEWPAIKESYNQDKVVYKARGKDVEVPAKVKSLGGTRIPRVALPGYTSWGELLRFFYKENRPGQFPFTAGVFPFRRVQEDPRRQFAGEGSPEKTNKRLHYLCRNDPARRLSVAFDPITLYGESPSARPDVYGKIGESGVSI
;
A
#
# COMPACT_ATOMS: atom_id res chain seq x y z
N VAL A 1 -16.04 6.05 -21.55
CA VAL A 1 -16.04 4.81 -22.36
C VAL A 1 -16.90 3.71 -21.75
N ASN A 2 -16.49 2.98 -20.69
CA ASN A 2 -17.30 1.87 -20.13
C ASN A 2 -18.77 2.23 -19.85
N ARG A 3 -19.03 3.42 -19.31
CA ARG A 3 -20.40 3.90 -19.06
C ARG A 3 -21.21 4.09 -20.34
N PHE A 4 -20.64 4.71 -21.37
CA PHE A 4 -21.25 4.79 -22.70
C PHE A 4 -21.58 3.41 -23.25
N LEU A 5 -20.62 2.47 -23.22
CA LEU A 5 -20.79 1.11 -23.75
C LEU A 5 -21.87 0.29 -23.03
N LYS A 6 -22.15 0.60 -21.75
CA LYS A 6 -23.17 -0.05 -20.93
C LYS A 6 -24.55 0.59 -21.07
N VAL A 7 -24.60 1.92 -21.12
CA VAL A 7 -25.86 2.69 -21.20
C VAL A 7 -26.38 2.72 -22.64
N SER A 8 -25.50 2.62 -23.63
CA SER A 8 -25.87 2.57 -25.04
C SER A 8 -25.30 1.29 -25.68
N PRO A 9 -26.15 0.38 -26.17
CA PRO A 9 -25.69 -0.83 -26.83
C PRO A 9 -25.14 -0.55 -28.24
N ASP A 10 -25.57 0.52 -28.90
CA ASP A 10 -25.26 0.88 -30.29
C ASP A 10 -24.20 1.97 -30.46
N VAL A 11 -23.79 2.66 -29.38
CA VAL A 11 -22.79 3.73 -29.46
C VAL A 11 -21.44 3.24 -29.97
N THR A 12 -20.86 3.99 -30.91
CA THR A 12 -19.49 3.85 -31.37
C THR A 12 -18.61 4.99 -30.84
N ILE A 13 -17.41 4.66 -30.34
CA ILE A 13 -16.55 5.62 -29.64
C ILE A 13 -15.17 5.67 -30.28
N GLY A 14 -14.77 6.86 -30.72
CA GLY A 14 -13.42 7.17 -31.17
C GLY A 14 -12.63 7.87 -30.06
N ILE A 15 -11.39 7.44 -29.81
CA ILE A 15 -10.53 8.03 -28.77
C ILE A 15 -9.22 8.46 -29.41
N LEU A 16 -8.89 9.74 -29.28
CA LEU A 16 -7.63 10.32 -29.73
C LEU A 16 -6.88 10.85 -28.51
N ALA A 17 -5.73 10.25 -28.18
CA ALA A 17 -4.93 10.66 -27.02
C ALA A 17 -3.59 11.25 -27.49
N ALA A 18 -3.16 12.37 -26.92
CA ALA A 18 -1.91 13.04 -27.27
C ALA A 18 -0.92 12.98 -26.11
N ASP A 19 0.24 12.35 -26.34
CA ASP A 19 1.33 12.26 -25.38
C ASP A 19 2.51 13.18 -25.80
N PRO A 20 3.21 13.82 -24.83
CA PRO A 20 4.33 14.69 -25.14
C PRO A 20 5.55 13.89 -25.65
N SER A 21 6.22 14.43 -26.68
CA SER A 21 7.45 13.84 -27.21
C SER A 21 8.68 14.27 -26.43
N LYS A 22 9.66 13.39 -26.25
CA LYS A 22 10.95 13.76 -25.63
C LYS A 22 11.80 14.53 -26.62
N SER A 23 12.10 15.80 -26.31
CA SER A 23 12.93 16.68 -27.13
C SER A 23 14.34 16.14 -27.39
N THR A 24 14.89 15.35 -26.47
CA THR A 24 16.27 14.83 -26.54
C THR A 24 16.47 13.60 -27.41
N THR A 25 15.43 12.77 -27.57
CA THR A 25 15.54 11.47 -28.27
C THR A 25 14.67 11.40 -29.53
N GLY A 26 13.76 12.36 -29.73
CA GLY A 26 12.80 12.36 -30.84
C GLY A 26 11.68 11.33 -30.73
N GLY A 27 11.76 10.40 -29.77
CA GLY A 27 10.71 9.43 -29.47
C GLY A 27 9.65 9.95 -28.49
N ALA A 28 8.55 9.22 -28.38
CA ALA A 28 7.48 9.48 -27.42
C ALA A 28 7.08 8.18 -26.71
N LEU A 29 6.80 8.26 -25.41
CA LEU A 29 6.14 7.18 -24.68
C LEU A 29 4.64 7.45 -24.73
N LEU A 30 3.91 6.65 -25.51
CA LEU A 30 2.47 6.77 -25.65
C LEU A 30 1.80 6.03 -24.48
N GLY A 31 1.66 6.72 -23.35
CA GLY A 31 1.32 6.13 -22.06
C GLY A 31 -0.18 5.93 -21.88
N ASP A 32 -1.03 6.71 -22.54
CA ASP A 32 -2.46 6.78 -22.18
C ASP A 32 -3.20 5.46 -22.38
N ARG A 33 -2.82 4.69 -23.42
CA ARG A 33 -3.44 3.39 -23.71
C ARG A 33 -3.33 2.40 -22.54
N ILE A 34 -2.24 2.44 -21.77
CA ILE A 34 -2.05 1.50 -20.64
C ILE A 34 -3.05 1.72 -19.51
N ARG A 35 -3.71 2.89 -19.45
CA ARG A 35 -4.72 3.23 -18.43
C ARG A 35 -6.14 2.89 -18.88
N MET A 36 -6.34 2.55 -20.14
CA MET A 36 -7.66 2.35 -20.74
C MET A 36 -8.07 0.88 -20.69
N ASN A 37 -8.65 0.44 -19.57
CA ASN A 37 -9.09 -0.96 -19.41
C ASN A 37 -10.38 -1.32 -20.15
N SER A 38 -11.12 -0.33 -20.67
CA SER A 38 -12.47 -0.52 -21.23
C SER A 38 -12.56 -0.25 -22.73
N ILE A 39 -11.44 -0.40 -23.45
CA ILE A 39 -11.36 -0.19 -24.91
C ILE A 39 -11.28 -1.50 -25.70
N GLN A 40 -11.26 -2.66 -25.02
CA GLN A 40 -11.33 -3.98 -25.66
C GLN A 40 -12.78 -4.31 -26.02
N ASP A 41 -13.34 -3.54 -26.94
CA ASP A 41 -14.70 -3.68 -27.47
C ASP A 41 -14.69 -3.23 -28.94
N ASP A 42 -15.34 -3.98 -29.82
CA ASP A 42 -15.33 -3.70 -31.28
C ASP A 42 -15.96 -2.34 -31.63
N ARG A 43 -16.76 -1.76 -30.72
CA ARG A 43 -17.36 -0.42 -30.86
C ARG A 43 -16.39 0.71 -30.51
N VAL A 44 -15.18 0.40 -30.04
CA VAL A 44 -14.21 1.41 -29.60
C VAL A 44 -12.96 1.39 -30.45
N TYR A 45 -12.61 2.54 -31.02
CA TYR A 45 -11.33 2.76 -31.67
C TYR A 45 -10.49 3.75 -30.86
N MET A 46 -9.20 3.42 -30.65
CA MET A 46 -8.26 4.31 -29.97
C MET A 46 -6.99 4.53 -30.80
N ARG A 47 -6.58 5.79 -30.95
CA ARG A 47 -5.30 6.17 -31.52
C ARG A 47 -4.54 7.11 -30.59
N SER A 48 -3.29 6.75 -30.30
CA SER A 48 -2.35 7.62 -29.59
C SER A 48 -1.49 8.40 -30.58
N PHE A 49 -1.30 9.69 -30.30
CA PHE A 49 -0.48 10.63 -31.06
C PHE A 49 0.67 11.13 -30.20
N ALA A 50 1.76 11.48 -30.86
CA ALA A 50 2.88 12.18 -30.26
C ALA A 50 2.84 13.65 -30.69
N THR A 51 3.12 14.59 -29.79
CA THR A 51 3.16 16.04 -30.13
C THR A 51 4.30 16.43 -31.08
N ARG A 52 5.34 15.59 -31.24
CA ARG A 52 6.45 15.74 -32.20
C ARG A 52 7.13 17.12 -32.19
N GLY A 53 7.28 17.72 -31.01
CA GLY A 53 8.01 18.98 -30.85
C GLY A 53 7.22 20.24 -31.23
N SER A 54 5.92 20.15 -31.53
CA SER A 54 5.06 21.34 -31.50
C SER A 54 4.88 21.78 -30.04
N ALA A 55 4.98 23.08 -29.77
CA ALA A 55 4.57 23.68 -28.49
C ALA A 55 3.05 23.58 -28.23
N LEU A 56 2.32 22.89 -29.12
CA LEU A 56 0.88 22.68 -29.06
C LEU A 56 0.59 21.35 -28.36
N GLU A 57 -0.39 21.41 -27.46
CA GLU A 57 -0.88 20.31 -26.61
C GLU A 57 -1.73 19.30 -27.38
N VAL A 58 -2.20 19.74 -28.56
CA VAL A 58 -2.93 18.96 -29.53
C VAL A 58 -2.09 18.91 -30.80
N SER A 59 -1.85 17.71 -31.33
CA SER A 59 -1.18 17.57 -32.62
C SER A 59 -2.00 18.26 -33.71
N ARG A 60 -1.37 18.93 -34.68
CA ARG A 60 -2.09 19.43 -35.87
C ARG A 60 -2.87 18.32 -36.59
N ALA A 61 -2.40 17.08 -36.47
CA ALA A 61 -3.07 15.90 -37.02
C ALA A 61 -4.32 15.48 -36.24
N SER A 62 -4.49 15.92 -34.98
CA SER A 62 -5.64 15.54 -34.15
C SER A 62 -6.94 16.12 -34.69
N ALA A 63 -6.95 17.39 -35.13
CA ALA A 63 -8.15 18.00 -35.73
C ALA A 63 -8.59 17.24 -37.00
N GLN A 64 -7.64 16.94 -37.90
CA GLN A 64 -7.92 16.13 -39.09
C GLN A 64 -8.37 14.70 -38.73
N ALA A 65 -7.84 14.12 -37.66
CA ALA A 65 -8.25 12.81 -37.20
C ALA A 65 -9.68 12.82 -36.62
N VAL A 66 -10.11 13.91 -35.97
CA VAL A 66 -11.50 14.11 -35.56
C VAL A 66 -12.41 14.08 -36.79
N ASP A 67 -12.08 14.84 -37.84
CA ASP A 67 -12.86 14.86 -39.08
C ASP A 67 -13.00 13.47 -39.71
N VAL A 68 -11.90 12.70 -39.73
CA VAL A 68 -11.89 11.32 -40.25
C VAL A 68 -12.78 10.41 -39.43
N LEU A 69 -12.74 10.47 -38.10
CA LEU A 69 -13.60 9.65 -37.25
C LEU A 69 -15.07 10.06 -37.38
N ALA A 70 -15.35 11.35 -37.50
CA ALA A 70 -16.70 11.85 -37.73
C ALA A 70 -17.27 11.35 -39.06
N ALA A 71 -16.47 11.41 -40.13
CA ALA A 71 -16.82 10.88 -41.46
C ALA A 71 -16.96 9.35 -41.48
N ALA A 72 -16.18 8.64 -40.65
CA ALA A 72 -16.28 7.19 -40.47
C ALA A 72 -17.53 6.77 -39.67
N GLY A 73 -18.31 7.72 -39.16
CA GLY A 73 -19.58 7.46 -38.48
C GLY A 73 -19.47 7.20 -36.98
N PHE A 74 -18.34 7.53 -36.34
CA PHE A 74 -18.23 7.43 -34.89
C PHE A 74 -19.19 8.40 -34.18
N ASP A 75 -19.94 7.90 -33.21
CA ASP A 75 -20.97 8.69 -32.51
C ASP A 75 -20.40 9.66 -31.49
N VAL A 76 -19.38 9.22 -30.75
CA VAL A 76 -18.70 10.04 -29.73
C VAL A 76 -17.20 10.01 -29.99
N ILE A 77 -16.59 11.17 -30.14
CA ILE A 77 -15.14 11.32 -30.29
C ILE A 77 -14.58 11.99 -29.04
N ILE A 78 -13.72 11.29 -28.31
CA ILE A 78 -13.04 11.78 -27.12
C ILE A 78 -11.61 12.14 -27.49
N VAL A 79 -11.23 13.39 -27.24
CA VAL A 79 -9.86 13.88 -27.46
C VAL A 79 -9.22 14.20 -26.12
N GLU A 80 -8.15 13.48 -25.79
CA GLU A 80 -7.31 13.72 -24.62
C GLU A 80 -6.03 14.46 -25.06
N THR A 81 -5.78 15.61 -24.46
CA THR A 81 -4.59 16.42 -24.72
C THR A 81 -3.41 15.92 -23.89
N SER A 82 -2.19 16.30 -24.28
CA SER A 82 -1.06 16.14 -23.36
C SER A 82 -1.27 17.01 -22.11
N GLY A 83 -0.55 16.73 -21.02
CA GLY A 83 -0.62 17.56 -19.82
C GLY A 83 -0.44 19.05 -20.15
N ILE A 84 -1.45 19.86 -19.79
CA ILE A 84 -1.57 21.24 -20.25
C ILE A 84 -0.97 22.26 -19.28
N GLY A 85 -0.50 23.38 -19.81
CA GLY A 85 -0.11 24.53 -19.00
C GLY A 85 -1.33 25.34 -18.53
N GLN A 86 -1.11 26.39 -17.74
CA GLN A 86 -2.19 27.20 -17.18
C GLN A 86 -2.93 28.06 -18.23
N LYS A 87 -2.31 28.36 -19.37
CA LYS A 87 -2.85 29.30 -20.39
C LYS A 87 -3.30 28.63 -21.69
N ASP A 88 -3.20 27.32 -21.73
CA ASP A 88 -3.40 26.59 -22.96
C ASP A 88 -4.86 26.11 -23.05
N HIS A 89 -5.49 26.38 -24.20
CA HIS A 89 -6.92 26.15 -24.42
C HIS A 89 -7.23 25.67 -25.84
N SER A 90 -6.24 25.21 -26.61
CA SER A 90 -6.41 24.83 -28.02
C SER A 90 -7.42 23.69 -28.26
N ILE A 91 -7.82 22.97 -27.22
CA ILE A 91 -8.83 21.92 -27.31
C ILE A 91 -10.25 22.47 -27.53
N THR A 92 -10.53 23.72 -27.09
CA THR A 92 -11.85 24.34 -27.23
C THR A 92 -12.18 24.67 -28.68
N ASP A 93 -11.18 24.78 -29.55
CA ASP A 93 -11.36 25.05 -30.98
C ASP A 93 -11.72 23.78 -31.78
N ILE A 94 -11.55 22.59 -31.19
CA ILE A 94 -11.69 21.29 -31.88
C ILE A 94 -12.86 20.48 -31.33
N ALA A 95 -13.22 20.66 -30.06
CA ALA A 95 -14.26 19.88 -29.40
C ALA A 95 -15.54 20.68 -29.18
N ASP A 96 -16.71 20.06 -29.43
CA ASP A 96 -18.02 20.66 -29.14
C ASP A 96 -18.27 20.89 -27.65
N LYS A 97 -17.66 20.03 -26.82
CA LYS A 97 -17.69 20.08 -25.35
C LYS A 97 -16.32 19.86 -24.77
N SER A 98 -15.99 20.62 -23.74
CA SER A 98 -14.68 20.63 -23.10
C SER A 98 -14.77 20.24 -21.62
N ILE A 99 -13.83 19.38 -21.19
CA ILE A 99 -13.72 18.94 -19.80
C ILE A 99 -12.33 19.32 -19.30
N TYR A 100 -12.26 20.21 -18.30
CA TYR A 100 -11.01 20.55 -17.63
C TYR A 100 -10.83 19.69 -16.39
N VAL A 101 -9.77 18.87 -16.35
CA VAL A 101 -9.48 17.98 -15.23
C VAL A 101 -8.28 18.50 -14.44
N MET A 102 -8.48 18.73 -13.14
CA MET A 102 -7.43 19.16 -12.21
C MET A 102 -7.39 18.29 -10.96
N THR A 103 -6.46 18.58 -10.05
CA THR A 103 -6.40 17.94 -8.72
C THR A 103 -6.49 19.00 -7.63
N ALA A 104 -6.73 18.59 -6.39
CA ALA A 104 -6.73 19.49 -5.24
C ALA A 104 -5.37 20.16 -4.94
N GLU A 105 -4.29 19.78 -5.65
CA GLU A 105 -2.93 20.30 -5.44
C GLU A 105 -2.57 21.35 -6.51
N TYR A 106 -3.14 22.56 -6.43
CA TYR A 106 -2.85 23.68 -7.34
C TYR A 106 -2.07 24.82 -6.66
N GLY A 107 -1.65 24.64 -5.41
CA GLY A 107 -0.94 25.65 -4.62
C GLY A 107 -1.90 26.67 -4.02
N ALA A 108 -1.58 27.96 -4.15
CA ALA A 108 -2.40 29.03 -3.58
C ALA A 108 -3.69 29.25 -4.40
N PRO A 109 -4.80 29.70 -3.77
CA PRO A 109 -6.05 30.00 -4.47
C PRO A 109 -5.89 31.01 -5.62
N SER A 110 -4.94 31.94 -5.51
CA SER A 110 -4.61 32.92 -6.55
C SER A 110 -4.05 32.30 -7.85
N GLN A 111 -3.62 31.03 -7.83
CA GLN A 111 -3.22 30.32 -9.04
C GLN A 111 -4.43 29.97 -9.92
N LEU A 112 -5.62 29.78 -9.33
CA LEU A 112 -6.86 29.52 -10.08
C LEU A 112 -7.24 30.70 -10.99
N GLU A 113 -6.84 31.92 -10.64
CA GLU A 113 -7.06 33.12 -11.45
C GLU A 113 -6.24 33.12 -12.74
N LYS A 114 -5.21 32.27 -12.86
CA LYS A 114 -4.33 32.19 -14.03
C LYS A 114 -4.71 31.05 -14.99
N ILE A 115 -5.71 30.25 -14.64
CA ILE A 115 -6.09 29.06 -15.41
C ILE A 115 -7.22 29.44 -16.36
N ASP A 116 -6.91 29.60 -17.64
CA ASP A 116 -7.87 30.04 -18.65
C ASP A 116 -8.99 29.00 -18.86
N MET A 117 -8.66 27.70 -18.77
CA MET A 117 -9.63 26.61 -18.90
C MET A 117 -10.73 26.61 -17.83
N LEU A 118 -10.55 27.26 -16.67
CA LEU A 118 -11.64 27.40 -15.68
C LEU A 118 -12.76 28.32 -16.17
N ASP A 119 -12.44 29.24 -17.09
CA ASP A 119 -13.42 30.15 -17.69
C ASP A 119 -14.09 29.49 -18.90
N LEU A 120 -13.30 28.80 -19.72
CA LEU A 120 -13.72 28.26 -21.01
C LEU A 120 -14.39 26.88 -20.94
N ALA A 121 -14.06 26.04 -19.94
CA ALA A 121 -14.55 24.67 -19.90
C ALA A 121 -16.08 24.57 -19.71
N ASP A 122 -16.71 23.60 -20.38
CA ASP A 122 -18.11 23.25 -20.12
C ASP A 122 -18.25 22.53 -18.79
N PHE A 123 -17.30 21.62 -18.49
CA PHE A 123 -17.27 20.82 -17.28
C PHE A 123 -15.91 20.93 -16.58
N VAL A 124 -15.90 21.18 -15.28
CA VAL A 124 -14.68 21.23 -14.46
C VAL A 124 -14.65 20.05 -13.51
N VAL A 125 -13.56 19.29 -13.51
CA VAL A 125 -13.41 18.09 -12.72
C VAL A 125 -12.24 18.25 -11.76
N VAL A 126 -12.52 18.29 -10.47
CA VAL A 126 -11.50 18.12 -9.44
C VAL A 126 -11.38 16.63 -9.18
N ASN A 127 -10.33 16.00 -9.70
CA ASN A 127 -10.08 14.57 -9.53
C ASN A 127 -9.15 14.31 -8.34
N LYS A 128 -9.09 13.05 -7.89
CA LYS A 128 -8.36 12.58 -6.71
C LYS A 128 -8.90 13.17 -5.40
N CYS A 129 -10.21 13.41 -5.31
CA CYS A 129 -10.88 14.06 -4.17
C CYS A 129 -10.86 13.28 -2.84
N ARG A 130 -10.12 12.16 -2.74
CA ARG A 130 -9.90 11.43 -1.46
C ARG A 130 -8.65 11.91 -0.71
N LYS A 131 -8.04 13.01 -1.17
CA LYS A 131 -6.88 13.65 -0.54
C LYS A 131 -7.30 14.72 0.48
N PRO A 132 -6.44 15.06 1.45
CA PRO A 132 -6.62 16.27 2.28
C PRO A 132 -6.83 17.53 1.42
N GLY A 133 -7.69 18.44 1.88
CA GLY A 133 -7.97 19.70 1.17
C GLY A 133 -8.85 19.57 -0.08
N SER A 134 -9.39 18.37 -0.38
CA SER A 134 -10.23 18.18 -1.56
C SER A 134 -11.56 18.94 -1.50
N GLU A 135 -12.16 19.04 -0.32
CA GLU A 135 -13.40 19.81 -0.11
C GLU A 135 -13.15 21.31 -0.32
N ASP A 136 -12.10 21.85 0.30
CA ASP A 136 -11.68 23.24 0.13
C ASP A 136 -11.34 23.54 -1.33
N ALA A 137 -10.64 22.63 -2.00
CA ALA A 137 -10.31 22.76 -3.41
C ALA A 137 -11.53 22.88 -4.31
N VAL A 138 -12.53 22.02 -4.10
CA VAL A 138 -13.79 22.10 -4.85
C VAL A 138 -14.50 23.42 -4.55
N ARG A 139 -14.54 23.84 -3.29
CA ARG A 139 -15.16 25.11 -2.89
C ARG A 139 -14.51 26.31 -3.56
N GLU A 140 -13.18 26.37 -3.59
CA GLU A 140 -12.42 27.46 -4.22
C GLU A 140 -12.62 27.51 -5.74
N VAL A 141 -12.63 26.34 -6.39
CA VAL A 141 -12.95 26.21 -7.83
C VAL A 141 -14.39 26.67 -8.10
N THR A 142 -15.34 26.31 -7.25
CA THR A 142 -16.73 26.77 -7.34
C THR A 142 -16.86 28.28 -7.23
N LEU A 143 -16.19 28.88 -6.25
CA LEU A 143 -16.15 30.34 -6.11
C LEU A 143 -15.55 31.02 -7.34
N ARG A 144 -14.46 30.47 -7.89
CA ARG A 144 -13.83 30.98 -9.11
C ARG A 144 -14.75 30.91 -10.31
N HIS A 145 -15.49 29.82 -10.47
CA HIS A 145 -16.45 29.63 -11.56
C HIS A 145 -17.61 30.64 -11.48
N ILE A 146 -18.19 30.82 -10.29
CA ILE A 146 -19.26 31.81 -10.04
C ILE A 146 -18.79 33.22 -10.39
N ARG A 147 -17.58 33.60 -9.95
CA ARG A 147 -16.98 34.92 -10.23
C ARG A 147 -16.73 35.14 -11.71
N SER A 148 -16.16 34.14 -12.39
CA SER A 148 -15.90 34.18 -13.83
C SER A 148 -17.15 34.51 -14.63
N ARG A 149 -18.22 33.76 -14.34
CA ARG A 149 -19.46 33.79 -15.10
C ARG A 149 -20.48 34.79 -14.57
N LYS A 150 -20.09 35.61 -13.57
CA LYS A 150 -20.92 36.61 -12.91
C LYS A 150 -22.27 36.05 -12.45
N ILE A 151 -22.27 34.80 -11.96
CA ILE A 151 -23.46 34.12 -11.48
C ILE A 151 -23.88 34.80 -10.17
N THR A 152 -25.13 35.23 -10.09
CA THR A 152 -25.67 35.83 -8.87
C THR A 152 -26.07 34.71 -7.92
N VAL A 153 -25.42 34.66 -6.76
CA VAL A 153 -25.71 33.68 -5.70
C VAL A 153 -26.26 34.44 -4.49
N SER A 154 -27.35 33.96 -3.90
CA SER A 154 -27.93 34.59 -2.72
C SER A 154 -27.03 34.39 -1.50
N HIS A 155 -27.09 35.31 -0.52
CA HIS A 155 -26.26 35.20 0.69
C HIS A 155 -26.56 33.91 1.49
N SER A 156 -27.78 33.38 1.40
CA SER A 156 -28.18 32.10 2.01
C SER A 156 -27.55 30.86 1.37
N GLU A 157 -27.10 30.96 0.12
CA GLU A 157 -26.51 29.84 -0.63
C GLU A 157 -24.98 29.78 -0.48
N VAL A 158 -24.35 30.76 0.17
CA VAL A 158 -22.90 30.81 0.35
C VAL A 158 -22.41 29.68 1.27
N ASP A 159 -23.18 29.36 2.31
CA ASP A 159 -22.85 28.26 3.24
C ASP A 159 -23.09 26.87 2.62
N SER A 160 -23.93 26.79 1.59
CA SER A 160 -24.25 25.58 0.82
C SER A 160 -23.70 25.65 -0.61
N ILE A 161 -22.62 26.41 -0.83
CA ILE A 161 -22.09 26.68 -2.17
C ILE A 161 -21.69 25.42 -2.93
N LEU A 162 -21.33 24.37 -2.19
CA LEU A 162 -21.02 23.08 -2.78
C LEU A 162 -22.27 22.43 -3.36
N ASP A 163 -23.47 22.67 -2.82
CA ASP A 163 -24.74 22.07 -3.25
C ASP A 163 -25.37 22.74 -4.48
N LEU A 164 -24.76 23.85 -4.95
CA LEU A 164 -25.19 24.50 -6.19
C LEU A 164 -25.03 23.57 -7.38
N ASP A 165 -26.02 23.61 -8.27
CA ASP A 165 -26.03 22.88 -9.53
C ASP A 165 -25.15 23.61 -10.56
N LEU A 166 -23.84 23.43 -10.41
CA LEU A 166 -22.80 23.96 -11.28
C LEU A 166 -22.01 22.80 -11.89
N PRO A 167 -21.45 22.95 -13.10
CA PRO A 167 -20.76 21.87 -13.80
C PRO A 167 -19.34 21.63 -13.23
N ILE A 168 -19.27 21.38 -11.93
CA ILE A 168 -18.05 21.22 -11.13
C ILE A 168 -18.16 19.91 -10.36
N TYR A 169 -17.28 18.97 -10.67
CA TYR A 169 -17.39 17.60 -10.21
C TYR A 169 -16.21 17.22 -9.33
N ALA A 170 -16.50 16.77 -8.12
CA ALA A 170 -15.55 16.08 -7.27
C ALA A 170 -15.47 14.61 -7.68
N THR A 171 -14.30 14.12 -8.10
CA THR A 171 -14.18 12.75 -8.62
C THR A 171 -12.99 11.99 -8.03
N ALA A 172 -13.10 10.67 -8.03
CA ALA A 172 -12.01 9.76 -7.72
C ALA A 172 -11.98 8.64 -8.76
N ALA A 173 -11.29 8.88 -9.89
CA ALA A 173 -11.25 7.93 -11.00
C ALA A 173 -10.60 6.57 -10.66
N ASN A 174 -9.83 6.49 -9.56
CA ASN A 174 -9.25 5.25 -9.04
C ASN A 174 -10.26 4.38 -8.26
N GLN A 175 -11.43 4.92 -7.93
CA GLN A 175 -12.49 4.17 -7.28
C GLN A 175 -13.45 3.60 -8.33
N PHE A 176 -13.60 2.27 -8.32
CA PHE A 176 -14.61 1.62 -9.15
C PHE A 176 -16.01 2.16 -8.81
N ASN A 177 -16.80 2.46 -9.84
CA ASN A 177 -18.15 3.00 -9.72
C ASN A 177 -18.25 4.26 -8.83
N ASN A 178 -17.28 5.18 -8.94
CA ASN A 178 -17.30 6.45 -8.19
C ASN A 178 -18.54 7.31 -8.56
N PRO A 179 -19.31 7.79 -7.55
CA PRO A 179 -20.52 8.59 -7.80
C PRO A 179 -20.28 9.93 -8.50
N GLY A 180 -19.15 10.60 -8.24
CA GLY A 180 -18.81 11.84 -8.94
C GLY A 180 -18.54 11.64 -10.43
N VAL A 181 -17.87 10.55 -10.79
CA VAL A 181 -17.67 10.20 -12.20
C VAL A 181 -18.99 9.77 -12.86
N ASN A 182 -19.91 9.17 -12.11
CA ASN A 182 -21.25 8.85 -12.60
C ASN A 182 -22.06 10.12 -12.90
N LEU A 183 -22.02 11.11 -12.00
CA LEU A 183 -22.70 12.39 -12.18
C LEU A 183 -22.13 13.16 -13.37
N LEU A 184 -20.80 13.30 -13.45
CA LEU A 184 -20.12 13.89 -14.61
C LEU A 184 -20.55 13.21 -15.92
N PHE A 185 -20.62 11.88 -15.93
CA PHE A 185 -21.04 11.15 -17.13
C PHE A 185 -22.49 11.46 -17.53
N ALA A 186 -23.41 11.52 -16.56
CA ALA A 186 -24.81 11.85 -16.83
C ALA A 186 -24.94 13.26 -17.44
N ASP A 187 -24.21 14.24 -16.91
CA ASP A 187 -24.28 15.62 -17.38
C ASP A 187 -23.56 15.83 -18.72
N VAL A 188 -22.45 15.12 -18.96
CA VAL A 188 -21.80 15.08 -20.28
C VAL A 188 -22.76 14.48 -21.31
N LEU A 189 -23.45 13.40 -20.96
CA LEU A 189 -24.42 12.74 -21.84
C LEU A 189 -25.61 13.67 -22.16
N ALA A 190 -26.11 14.41 -21.17
CA ALA A 190 -27.11 15.46 -21.37
C ALA A 190 -26.58 16.61 -22.24
N GLY A 191 -25.31 17.00 -22.05
CA GLY A 191 -24.64 18.06 -22.80
C GLY A 191 -24.38 17.76 -24.28
N ILE A 192 -24.36 16.48 -24.68
CA ILE A 192 -24.35 16.05 -26.09
C ILE A 192 -25.71 16.34 -26.78
N GLY A 193 -26.79 16.44 -25.99
CA GLY A 193 -28.11 16.82 -26.47
C GLY A 193 -28.89 15.70 -27.19
N ASP A 194 -30.08 16.06 -27.70
CA ASP A 194 -31.03 15.12 -28.33
C ASP A 194 -30.71 14.80 -29.80
N GLY A 195 -29.77 15.52 -30.42
CA GLY A 195 -29.29 15.28 -31.79
C GLY A 195 -28.36 14.07 -31.94
N ARG A 196 -28.21 13.26 -30.87
CA ARG A 196 -27.35 12.08 -30.83
C ARG A 196 -27.83 10.99 -31.80
N ARG A 197 -26.86 10.25 -32.36
CA ARG A 197 -27.10 9.15 -33.31
C ARG A 197 -27.27 7.77 -32.67
N PHE A 198 -27.21 7.69 -31.34
CA PHE A 198 -27.26 6.45 -30.57
C PHE A 198 -28.35 6.50 -29.49
N GLN A 199 -28.83 5.32 -29.07
CA GLN A 199 -29.88 5.20 -28.07
C GLN A 199 -29.31 5.16 -26.65
N ILE A 200 -30.10 5.65 -25.68
CA ILE A 200 -29.77 5.61 -24.25
C ILE A 200 -30.77 4.67 -23.57
N ASP A 201 -30.24 3.70 -22.85
CA ASP A 201 -30.99 2.94 -21.86
C ASP A 201 -31.14 3.77 -20.58
N GLU A 202 -32.29 4.44 -20.47
CA GLU A 202 -32.64 5.28 -19.33
C GLU A 202 -32.74 4.49 -18.02
N ASP A 203 -33.06 3.20 -18.08
CA ASP A 203 -33.14 2.37 -16.87
C ASP A 203 -31.74 2.09 -16.32
N ILE A 204 -30.77 1.78 -17.18
CA ILE A 204 -29.36 1.64 -16.78
C ILE A 204 -28.80 2.98 -16.29
N LEU A 205 -29.13 4.08 -16.97
CA LEU A 205 -28.67 5.42 -16.58
C LEU A 205 -29.14 5.79 -15.16
N ARG A 206 -30.41 5.52 -14.82
CA ARG A 206 -30.99 5.76 -13.48
C ARG A 206 -30.40 4.89 -12.38
N LEU A 207 -29.85 3.71 -12.72
CA LEU A 207 -29.19 2.82 -11.76
C LEU A 207 -27.79 3.29 -11.37
N LEU A 208 -27.20 4.26 -12.09
CA LEU A 208 -25.89 4.79 -11.74
C LEU A 208 -25.97 5.56 -10.41
N PRO A 209 -25.22 5.16 -9.36
CA PRO A 209 -25.25 5.89 -8.11
C PRO A 209 -24.59 7.25 -8.29
N THR A 210 -25.37 8.33 -8.19
CA THR A 210 -24.90 9.73 -8.21
C THR A 210 -24.98 10.38 -6.83
N GLN A 211 -25.69 9.76 -5.89
CA GLN A 211 -25.74 10.17 -4.49
C GLN A 211 -24.35 10.01 -3.85
N GLY A 212 -23.95 10.97 -3.00
CA GLY A 212 -22.63 10.97 -2.39
C GLY A 212 -21.49 11.32 -3.35
N HIS A 213 -21.76 12.03 -4.47
CA HIS A 213 -20.72 12.53 -5.38
C HIS A 213 -19.73 13.51 -4.71
N LYS A 214 -20.07 14.04 -3.53
CA LYS A 214 -19.20 14.85 -2.67
C LYS A 214 -18.72 14.08 -1.43
N ASP A 215 -18.60 12.76 -1.53
CA ASP A 215 -17.98 11.96 -0.48
C ASP A 215 -16.46 12.15 -0.49
N PHE A 216 -16.00 13.12 0.29
CA PHE A 216 -14.58 13.37 0.56
C PHE A 216 -14.00 12.43 1.63
N SER A 217 -14.75 11.39 2.05
CA SER A 217 -14.30 10.49 3.10
C SER A 217 -13.03 9.74 2.69
N ARG A 218 -12.02 9.90 3.55
CA ARG A 218 -10.78 9.14 3.46
C ARG A 218 -11.07 7.69 3.80
N LEU A 219 -10.28 6.77 3.24
CA LEU A 219 -10.12 5.44 3.83
C LEU A 219 -9.67 5.67 5.28
N ARG A 220 -10.56 5.41 6.26
CA ARG A 220 -10.26 5.64 7.67
C ARG A 220 -9.00 4.86 8.07
N GLY A 221 -8.16 5.48 8.92
CA GLY A 221 -7.49 4.74 9.99
C GLY A 221 -5.97 4.56 9.94
N LEU A 222 -5.22 5.15 9.01
CA LEU A 222 -3.75 5.09 9.06
C LEU A 222 -3.14 6.49 8.96
N SER A 223 -2.30 6.84 9.94
CA SER A 223 -1.39 7.98 9.87
C SER A 223 -0.60 7.86 8.57
N THR A 224 -0.41 8.95 7.82
CA THR A 224 0.47 8.94 6.63
C THR A 224 1.92 8.60 6.97
N HIS A 225 2.29 8.71 8.24
CA HIS A 225 3.66 8.57 8.75
C HIS A 225 3.88 7.34 9.63
N TYR A 226 3.00 6.33 9.55
CA TYR A 226 3.10 5.14 10.41
C TYR A 226 4.44 4.38 10.26
N LEU A 227 5.10 4.45 9.10
CA LEU A 227 6.43 3.87 8.93
C LEU A 227 7.51 4.66 9.66
N ASP A 228 7.38 5.98 9.75
CA ASP A 228 8.26 6.84 10.54
C ASP A 228 8.04 6.54 12.04
N ASP A 229 6.79 6.40 12.47
CA ASP A 229 6.44 6.00 13.85
C ASP A 229 7.07 4.64 14.23
N ILE A 230 7.07 3.68 13.29
CA ILE A 230 7.71 2.36 13.47
C ILE A 230 9.23 2.50 13.58
N ALA A 231 9.86 3.25 12.68
CA ALA A 231 11.30 3.49 12.70
C ALA A 231 11.74 4.15 14.01
N ASP A 232 11.05 5.24 14.41
CA ASP A 232 11.28 5.94 15.67
C ASP A 232 11.11 5.02 16.88
N THR A 233 10.12 4.13 16.86
CA THR A 233 9.90 3.16 17.93
C THR A 233 11.09 2.21 18.09
N VAL A 234 11.63 1.69 16.98
CA VAL A 234 12.78 0.78 16.99
C VAL A 234 14.07 1.50 17.41
N GLU A 235 14.30 2.71 16.89
CA GLU A 235 15.47 3.51 17.28
C GLU A 235 15.43 3.89 18.76
N ASN A 236 14.27 4.33 19.26
CA ASN A 236 14.09 4.65 20.66
C ASN A 236 14.26 3.42 21.55
N TYR A 237 13.84 2.23 21.11
CA TYR A 237 14.10 0.98 21.80
C TYR A 237 15.61 0.72 21.94
N HIS A 238 16.37 0.80 20.84
CA HIS A 238 17.82 0.60 20.88
C HIS A 238 18.55 1.67 21.71
N ARG A 239 18.10 2.93 21.67
CA ARG A 239 18.65 4.01 22.49
C ARG A 239 18.40 3.78 23.99
N LYS A 240 17.20 3.30 24.35
CA LYS A 240 16.88 2.90 25.74
C LYS A 240 17.71 1.70 26.18
N ALA A 241 17.81 0.67 25.34
CA ALA A 241 18.63 -0.50 25.61
C ALA A 241 20.10 -0.13 25.86
N GLN A 242 20.69 0.75 25.03
CA GLN A 242 22.06 1.21 25.19
C GLN A 242 22.30 1.91 26.54
N LYS A 243 21.37 2.78 26.97
CA LYS A 243 21.44 3.43 28.30
C LYS A 243 21.41 2.42 29.45
N GLN A 244 20.58 1.38 29.33
CA GLN A 244 20.48 0.32 30.34
C GLN A 244 21.75 -0.55 30.38
N ILE A 245 22.33 -0.87 29.21
CA ILE A 245 23.60 -1.59 29.08
C ILE A 245 24.75 -0.83 29.77
N GLU A 246 24.89 0.47 29.50
CA GLU A 246 25.93 1.31 30.10
C GLU A 246 25.75 1.46 31.62
N ALA A 247 24.51 1.60 32.08
CA ALA A 247 24.21 1.62 33.50
C ALA A 247 24.59 0.29 34.17
N ALA A 248 24.19 -0.85 33.59
CA ALA A 248 24.49 -2.17 34.15
C ALA A 248 25.98 -2.46 34.22
N GLU A 249 26.75 -2.06 33.20
CA GLU A 249 28.21 -2.21 33.20
C GLU A 249 28.85 -1.42 34.34
N SER A 250 28.42 -0.17 34.51
CA SER A 250 28.88 0.69 35.61
C SER A 250 28.54 0.10 36.99
N CYS A 251 27.33 -0.44 37.15
CA CYS A 251 26.88 -1.02 38.41
C CYS A 251 27.65 -2.31 38.73
N HIS A 252 27.92 -3.13 37.71
CA HIS A 252 28.69 -4.35 37.87
C HIS A 252 30.13 -4.05 38.26
N ALA A 253 30.77 -3.05 37.64
CA ALA A 253 32.10 -2.63 38.02
C ALA A 253 32.17 -2.20 39.49
N LEU A 254 31.23 -1.36 39.95
CA LEU A 254 31.16 -0.93 41.36
C LEU A 254 30.96 -2.11 42.31
N LYS A 255 30.07 -3.05 41.97
CA LYS A 255 29.85 -4.26 42.77
C LYS A 255 31.12 -5.10 42.88
N ARG A 256 31.84 -5.32 41.77
CA ARG A 256 33.10 -6.07 41.77
C ARG A 256 34.17 -5.37 42.60
N THR A 257 34.23 -4.04 42.57
CA THR A 257 35.14 -3.27 43.43
C THR A 257 34.80 -3.45 44.92
N LEU A 258 33.51 -3.38 45.28
CA LEU A 258 33.05 -3.63 46.65
C LEU A 258 33.43 -5.04 47.13
N GLU A 259 33.16 -6.08 46.32
CA GLU A 259 33.54 -7.48 46.62
C GLU A 259 35.05 -7.66 46.83
N LEU A 260 35.89 -6.91 46.11
CA LEU A 260 37.36 -6.94 46.29
C LEU A 260 37.80 -6.23 47.57
N MET A 261 37.07 -5.19 47.99
CA MET A 261 37.39 -4.40 49.18
C MET A 261 36.90 -5.02 50.49
N GLU A 262 35.91 -5.91 50.46
CA GLU A 262 35.47 -6.69 51.64
C GLU A 262 36.59 -7.59 52.22
N GLY A 263 37.67 -7.82 51.48
CA GLY A 263 38.86 -8.58 51.90
C GLY A 263 40.08 -7.75 52.31
N SER A 264 40.01 -6.42 52.29
CA SER A 264 41.13 -5.52 52.64
C SER A 264 40.90 -4.78 53.96
N GLU A 265 41.91 -4.72 54.82
CA GLU A 265 41.84 -4.08 56.16
C GLU A 265 41.75 -2.53 56.12
N ASP A 266 41.90 -1.92 54.95
CA ASP A 266 41.87 -0.45 54.77
C ASP A 266 40.62 0.01 54.01
N GLY A 267 39.86 0.95 54.61
CA GLY A 267 39.03 1.89 53.84
C GLY A 267 37.51 1.89 54.08
N GLY A 268 37.04 1.86 55.33
CA GLY A 268 35.59 1.96 55.64
C GLY A 268 34.87 3.18 55.03
N GLU A 269 35.54 4.33 54.88
CA GLU A 269 34.97 5.53 54.25
C GLU A 269 34.86 5.41 52.71
N ALA A 270 35.79 4.70 52.08
CA ALA A 270 35.77 4.43 50.65
C ALA A 270 34.66 3.42 50.29
N VAL A 271 34.46 2.38 51.10
CA VAL A 271 33.36 1.40 50.96
C VAL A 271 32.02 2.13 50.99
N ALA A 272 31.75 2.95 52.01
CA ALA A 272 30.47 3.66 52.15
C ALA A 272 30.20 4.63 50.98
N SER A 273 31.26 5.22 50.40
CA SER A 273 31.14 6.09 49.22
C SER A 273 30.83 5.28 47.96
N LEU A 274 31.44 4.11 47.79
CA LEU A 274 31.19 3.20 46.68
C LEU A 274 29.81 2.54 46.76
N GLU A 275 29.33 2.20 47.96
CA GLU A 275 27.96 1.70 48.18
C GLU A 275 26.92 2.75 47.75
N LYS A 276 27.08 4.01 48.15
CA LYS A 276 26.21 5.10 47.70
C LYS A 276 26.22 5.27 46.18
N LEU A 277 27.37 5.10 45.53
CA LEU A 277 27.47 5.15 44.07
C LEU A 277 26.81 3.93 43.41
N TYR A 278 26.96 2.75 44.01
CA TYR A 278 26.33 1.52 43.56
C TYR A 278 24.80 1.62 43.64
N ASP A 279 24.25 2.10 44.75
CA ASP A 279 22.81 2.32 44.92
C ASP A 279 22.27 3.32 43.90
N ARG A 280 22.99 4.42 43.66
CA ARG A 280 22.65 5.40 42.62
C ARG A 280 22.68 4.78 41.23
N CYS A 281 23.61 3.87 40.97
CA CYS A 281 23.69 3.16 39.70
C CYS A 281 22.52 2.18 39.56
N LYS A 282 22.23 1.38 40.60
CA LYS A 282 21.12 0.41 40.61
C LYS A 282 19.78 1.10 40.37
N ALA A 283 19.59 2.31 40.91
CA ALA A 283 18.39 3.12 40.68
C ALA A 283 18.18 3.58 39.22
N LYS A 284 19.21 3.53 38.37
CA LYS A 284 19.08 3.84 36.92
C LYS A 284 18.60 2.65 36.10
N LEU A 285 18.69 1.43 36.64
CA LEU A 285 18.23 0.22 35.97
C LEU A 285 16.71 0.14 36.04
N ASP A 286 16.06 -0.15 34.92
CA ASP A 286 14.64 -0.42 34.94
C ASP A 286 14.34 -1.78 35.62
N PRO A 287 13.11 -1.99 36.13
CA PRO A 287 12.77 -3.22 36.85
C PRO A 287 12.99 -4.51 36.06
N MET A 288 12.79 -4.50 34.73
CA MET A 288 12.98 -5.70 33.92
C MET A 288 14.48 -6.00 33.73
N SER A 289 15.29 -4.97 33.51
CA SER A 289 16.76 -5.10 33.44
C SER A 289 17.34 -5.65 34.75
N ALA A 290 16.92 -5.10 35.88
CA ALA A 290 17.37 -5.55 37.20
C ALA A 290 16.96 -7.00 37.47
N ALA A 291 15.69 -7.34 37.23
CA ALA A 291 15.18 -8.70 37.41
C ALA A 291 15.91 -9.70 36.51
N PHE A 292 16.18 -9.36 35.25
CA PHE A 292 16.89 -10.26 34.34
C PHE A 292 18.32 -10.57 34.81
N ILE A 293 19.04 -9.57 35.32
CA ILE A 293 20.40 -9.76 35.87
C ILE A 293 20.36 -10.69 37.08
N GLU A 294 19.42 -10.47 38.00
CA GLU A 294 19.26 -11.27 39.23
C GLU A 294 18.80 -12.72 38.92
N GLU A 295 17.92 -12.90 37.93
CA GLU A 295 17.42 -14.22 37.51
C GLU A 295 18.38 -15.01 36.62
N TRP A 296 19.38 -14.35 36.01
CA TRP A 296 20.29 -14.99 35.04
C TRP A 296 20.98 -16.27 35.54
N PRO A 297 21.47 -16.37 36.79
CA PRO A 297 22.03 -17.61 37.31
C PRO A 297 21.00 -18.76 37.34
N ALA A 298 19.77 -18.49 37.76
CA ALA A 298 18.68 -19.48 37.79
C ALA A 298 18.28 -19.89 36.36
N ILE A 299 18.25 -18.93 35.43
CA ILE A 299 18.02 -19.21 34.01
C ILE A 299 19.10 -20.14 33.46
N LYS A 300 20.39 -19.85 33.70
CA LYS A 300 21.49 -20.71 33.26
C LYS A 300 21.36 -22.13 33.80
N GLU A 301 21.02 -22.27 35.07
CA GLU A 301 20.83 -23.58 35.69
C GLU A 301 19.65 -24.34 35.07
N SER A 302 18.52 -23.68 34.83
CA SER A 302 17.35 -24.32 34.20
C SER A 302 17.64 -24.90 32.80
N TYR A 303 18.51 -24.26 32.01
CA TYR A 303 18.92 -24.76 30.69
C TYR A 303 20.04 -25.80 30.77
N ASN A 304 20.68 -25.95 31.93
CA ASN A 304 21.70 -26.98 32.17
C ASN A 304 21.10 -28.33 32.61
N GLN A 305 19.84 -28.34 33.05
CA GLN A 305 19.08 -29.55 33.39
C GLN A 305 18.88 -30.46 32.18
N ASP A 306 18.45 -31.71 32.42
CA ASP A 306 18.22 -32.68 31.34
C ASP A 306 16.96 -32.37 30.53
N LYS A 307 15.99 -31.71 31.14
CA LYS A 307 14.69 -31.39 30.57
C LYS A 307 14.25 -29.99 30.97
N VAL A 308 13.59 -29.29 30.06
CA VAL A 308 12.98 -27.98 30.30
C VAL A 308 11.48 -28.10 30.12
N VAL A 309 10.73 -27.58 31.08
CA VAL A 309 9.27 -27.49 31.02
C VAL A 309 8.88 -26.07 30.63
N TYR A 310 8.05 -25.92 29.61
CA TYR A 310 7.46 -24.63 29.26
C TYR A 310 5.96 -24.78 28.99
N LYS A 311 5.21 -23.69 29.18
CA LYS A 311 3.77 -23.67 28.93
C LYS A 311 3.47 -23.38 27.47
N ALA A 312 2.74 -24.28 26.82
CA ALA A 312 2.17 -24.07 25.49
C ALA A 312 0.65 -24.26 25.53
N ARG A 313 -0.11 -23.21 25.18
CA ARG A 313 -1.60 -23.25 25.18
C ARG A 313 -2.20 -23.74 26.52
N GLY A 314 -1.62 -23.31 27.63
CA GLY A 314 -2.07 -23.68 28.99
C GLY A 314 -1.68 -25.08 29.45
N LYS A 315 -0.92 -25.85 28.65
CA LYS A 315 -0.39 -27.18 29.03
C LYS A 315 1.12 -27.12 29.22
N ASP A 316 1.61 -27.86 30.20
CA ASP A 316 3.04 -28.03 30.43
C ASP A 316 3.60 -29.00 29.36
N VAL A 317 4.60 -28.53 28.63
CA VAL A 317 5.30 -29.29 27.60
C VAL A 317 6.75 -29.49 28.06
N GLU A 318 7.11 -30.74 28.27
CA GLU A 318 8.44 -31.16 28.68
C GLU A 318 9.29 -31.49 27.44
N VAL A 319 10.45 -30.85 27.29
CA VAL A 319 11.36 -31.05 26.16
C VAL A 319 12.78 -31.35 26.67
N PRO A 320 13.50 -32.32 26.08
CA PRO A 320 14.89 -32.58 26.46
C PRO A 320 15.77 -31.37 26.14
N ALA A 321 16.48 -30.85 27.13
CA ALA A 321 17.33 -29.66 26.99
C ALA A 321 18.58 -29.95 26.15
N LYS A 322 19.05 -31.20 26.18
CA LYS A 322 20.28 -31.67 25.53
C LYS A 322 20.00 -32.89 24.64
N VAL A 323 20.70 -32.98 23.52
CA VAL A 323 20.69 -34.13 22.61
C VAL A 323 22.06 -34.81 22.67
N LYS A 324 22.08 -36.14 22.82
CA LYS A 324 23.32 -36.92 22.85
C LYS A 324 23.74 -37.25 21.42
N SER A 325 24.98 -36.93 21.05
CA SER A 325 25.57 -37.31 19.77
C SER A 325 25.98 -38.79 19.74
N LEU A 326 26.31 -39.33 18.56
CA LEU A 326 26.83 -40.69 18.42
C LEU A 326 28.13 -40.90 19.23
N GLY A 327 28.97 -39.88 19.34
CA GLY A 327 30.20 -39.89 20.14
C GLY A 327 29.97 -39.68 21.65
N GLY A 328 28.72 -39.56 22.09
CA GLY A 328 28.35 -39.41 23.50
C GLY A 328 28.33 -37.98 24.03
N THR A 329 28.79 -36.99 23.26
CA THR A 329 28.74 -35.57 23.62
C THR A 329 27.30 -35.11 23.80
N ARG A 330 27.02 -34.38 24.88
CA ARG A 330 25.69 -33.79 25.15
C ARG A 330 25.64 -32.37 24.57
N ILE A 331 24.86 -32.18 23.52
CA ILE A 331 24.71 -30.91 22.80
C ILE A 331 23.46 -30.18 23.30
N PRO A 332 23.55 -28.95 23.83
CA PRO A 332 22.38 -28.20 24.26
C PRO A 332 21.52 -27.78 23.06
N ARG A 333 20.19 -27.83 23.21
CA ARG A 333 19.25 -27.32 22.20
C ARG A 333 19.27 -25.80 22.10
N VAL A 334 19.53 -25.14 23.23
CA VAL A 334 19.72 -23.69 23.32
C VAL A 334 20.99 -23.47 24.11
N ALA A 335 22.01 -22.92 23.46
CA ALA A 335 23.28 -22.55 24.10
C ALA A 335 23.16 -21.13 24.64
N LEU A 336 23.30 -20.95 25.95
CA LEU A 336 23.31 -19.64 26.58
C LEU A 336 24.72 -19.04 26.57
N PRO A 337 24.88 -17.72 26.47
CA PRO A 337 26.18 -17.08 26.51
C PRO A 337 26.87 -17.25 27.87
N GLY A 338 28.20 -17.34 27.83
CA GLY A 338 29.07 -17.42 29.01
C GLY A 338 29.44 -16.07 29.64
N TYR A 339 28.67 -15.01 29.36
CA TYR A 339 29.01 -13.65 29.81
C TYR A 339 28.98 -13.52 31.34
N THR A 340 29.94 -12.75 31.85
CA THR A 340 30.06 -12.37 33.27
C THR A 340 29.71 -10.90 33.50
N SER A 341 29.92 -10.02 32.52
CA SER A 341 29.55 -8.61 32.58
C SER A 341 28.02 -8.43 32.53
N TRP A 342 27.48 -7.59 33.41
CA TRP A 342 26.05 -7.26 33.38
C TRP A 342 25.67 -6.45 32.14
N GLY A 343 26.58 -5.61 31.60
CA GLY A 343 26.35 -4.89 30.36
C GLY A 343 26.15 -5.84 29.17
N GLU A 344 27.00 -6.86 29.03
CA GLU A 344 26.85 -7.86 27.96
C GLU A 344 25.62 -8.75 28.15
N LEU A 345 25.22 -9.03 29.40
CA LEU A 345 23.95 -9.72 29.68
C LEU A 345 22.74 -8.90 29.25
N LEU A 346 22.70 -7.60 29.55
CA LEU A 346 21.61 -6.74 29.07
C LEU A 346 21.67 -6.53 27.56
N ARG A 347 22.86 -6.49 26.96
CA ARG A 347 22.99 -6.45 25.50
C ARG A 347 22.31 -7.65 24.87
N PHE A 348 22.55 -8.85 25.40
CA PHE A 348 21.88 -10.06 24.99
C PHE A 348 20.36 -9.99 25.23
N PHE A 349 19.92 -9.57 26.42
CA PHE A 349 18.51 -9.43 26.79
C PHE A 349 17.72 -8.54 25.83
N TYR A 350 18.26 -7.39 25.47
CA TYR A 350 17.58 -6.43 24.59
C TYR A 350 17.69 -6.79 23.11
N LYS A 351 18.79 -7.38 22.65
CA LYS A 351 18.99 -7.57 21.20
C LYS A 351 18.60 -8.95 20.70
N GLU A 352 18.95 -9.99 21.45
CA GLU A 352 19.06 -11.36 20.91
C GLU A 352 18.55 -12.43 21.86
N ASN A 353 17.72 -12.05 22.83
CA ASN A 353 17.25 -12.89 23.93
C ASN A 353 16.89 -14.33 23.50
N ARG A 354 16.93 -15.25 24.47
CA ARG A 354 16.62 -16.67 24.28
C ARG A 354 15.30 -16.87 23.50
N PRO A 355 15.19 -17.93 22.67
CA PRO A 355 13.98 -18.19 21.89
C PRO A 355 12.72 -18.18 22.75
N GLY A 356 11.61 -17.68 22.18
CA GLY A 356 10.35 -17.52 22.89
C GLY A 356 10.31 -16.39 23.92
N GLN A 357 11.33 -15.53 23.96
CA GLN A 357 11.33 -14.31 24.76
C GLN A 357 11.53 -13.09 23.87
N PHE A 358 10.94 -11.96 24.25
CA PHE A 358 11.10 -10.70 23.55
C PHE A 358 12.60 -10.30 23.45
N PRO A 359 13.08 -9.77 22.31
CA PRO A 359 12.33 -9.39 21.08
C PRO A 359 12.12 -10.53 20.07
N PHE A 360 12.27 -11.79 20.50
CA PHE A 360 12.05 -13.00 19.70
C PHE A 360 13.01 -13.18 18.53
N THR A 361 14.17 -12.51 18.56
CA THR A 361 15.22 -12.59 17.53
C THR A 361 15.64 -14.03 17.24
N ALA A 362 15.81 -14.85 18.28
CA ALA A 362 16.19 -16.25 18.16
C ALA A 362 15.00 -17.21 17.85
N GLY A 363 13.80 -16.66 17.70
CA GLY A 363 12.56 -17.38 17.39
C GLY A 363 11.42 -17.05 18.35
N VAL A 364 10.19 -17.14 17.86
CA VAL A 364 8.96 -16.86 18.62
C VAL A 364 8.56 -17.96 19.60
N PHE A 365 9.19 -19.13 19.52
CA PHE A 365 8.92 -20.28 20.40
C PHE A 365 10.17 -20.66 21.20
N PRO A 366 10.04 -21.09 22.47
CA PRO A 366 11.18 -21.51 23.29
C PRO A 366 11.97 -22.69 22.70
N PHE A 367 11.27 -23.63 22.08
CA PHE A 367 11.87 -24.79 21.43
C PHE A 367 11.14 -25.10 20.12
N ARG A 368 11.87 -25.69 19.16
CA ARG A 368 11.26 -26.26 17.95
C ARG A 368 10.34 -27.42 18.33
N ARG A 369 9.23 -27.55 17.62
CA ARG A 369 8.33 -28.70 17.77
C ARG A 369 9.06 -29.98 17.40
N VAL A 370 8.93 -31.01 18.24
CA VAL A 370 9.57 -32.32 18.03
C VAL A 370 8.71 -33.22 17.13
N GLN A 371 7.38 -33.06 17.18
CA GLN A 371 6.43 -33.93 16.46
C GLN A 371 6.07 -33.43 15.05
N GLU A 372 6.34 -32.17 14.74
CA GLU A 372 5.92 -31.53 13.50
C GLU A 372 7.09 -30.77 12.88
N ASP A 373 7.63 -31.31 11.80
CA ASP A 373 8.62 -30.62 10.98
C ASP A 373 7.97 -29.39 10.30
N PRO A 374 8.63 -28.21 10.27
CA PRO A 374 8.12 -27.05 9.56
C PRO A 374 7.95 -27.26 8.05
N ARG A 375 8.54 -28.32 7.46
CA ARG A 375 8.46 -28.65 6.05
C ARG A 375 7.03 -28.59 5.52
N ARG A 376 6.85 -27.83 4.44
CA ARG A 376 5.61 -27.80 3.65
C ARG A 376 5.92 -28.29 2.25
N GLN A 377 5.12 -29.24 1.78
CA GLN A 377 5.32 -29.85 0.47
C GLN A 377 4.61 -29.04 -0.60
N PHE A 378 5.39 -28.45 -1.50
CA PHE A 378 4.89 -27.65 -2.62
C PHE A 378 4.59 -28.54 -3.82
N ALA A 379 3.36 -28.50 -4.32
CA ALA A 379 2.96 -29.19 -5.54
C ALA A 379 1.80 -28.47 -6.23
N GLY A 380 1.80 -28.56 -7.56
CA GLY A 380 0.75 -28.02 -8.40
C GLY A 380 1.22 -28.17 -9.84
N GLU A 381 0.59 -29.10 -10.57
CA GLU A 381 0.90 -29.36 -11.97
C GLU A 381 -0.28 -30.10 -12.62
N GLY A 382 -0.71 -29.62 -13.78
CA GLY A 382 -1.77 -30.23 -14.58
C GLY A 382 -3.12 -30.21 -13.87
N SER A 383 -3.85 -31.32 -13.99
CA SER A 383 -5.17 -31.50 -13.39
C SER A 383 -5.15 -31.61 -11.86
N PRO A 384 -6.27 -31.35 -11.17
CA PRO A 384 -6.44 -31.59 -9.74
C PRO A 384 -6.06 -33.02 -9.33
N GLU A 385 -6.37 -34.02 -10.14
CA GLU A 385 -6.08 -35.44 -9.86
C GLU A 385 -4.57 -35.71 -9.84
N LYS A 386 -3.82 -35.16 -10.80
CA LYS A 386 -2.35 -35.27 -10.87
C LYS A 386 -1.70 -34.61 -9.66
N THR A 387 -2.14 -33.39 -9.33
CA THR A 387 -1.64 -32.65 -8.17
C THR A 387 -1.97 -33.37 -6.86
N ASN A 388 -3.17 -33.92 -6.72
CA ASN A 388 -3.57 -34.70 -5.55
C ASN A 388 -2.69 -35.95 -5.37
N LYS A 389 -2.42 -36.70 -6.45
CA LYS A 389 -1.50 -37.85 -6.42
C LYS A 389 -0.10 -37.44 -5.94
N ARG A 390 0.41 -36.29 -6.39
CA ARG A 390 1.73 -35.77 -5.98
C ARG A 390 1.75 -35.40 -4.50
N LEU A 391 0.71 -34.74 -3.99
CA LEU A 391 0.61 -34.39 -2.57
C LEU A 391 0.56 -35.63 -1.68
N HIS A 392 -0.23 -36.65 -2.05
CA HIS A 392 -0.24 -37.93 -1.35
C HIS A 392 1.13 -38.62 -1.35
N TYR A 393 1.84 -38.59 -2.47
CA TYR A 393 3.20 -39.14 -2.56
C TYR A 393 4.18 -38.38 -1.63
N LEU A 394 4.17 -37.05 -1.66
CA LEU A 394 5.08 -36.20 -0.89
C LEU A 394 4.87 -36.31 0.63
N CYS A 395 3.63 -36.53 1.08
CA CYS A 395 3.29 -36.62 2.49
C CYS A 395 3.08 -38.06 3.00
N ARG A 396 3.44 -39.08 2.20
CA ARG A 396 3.13 -40.50 2.51
C ARG A 396 3.66 -40.95 3.88
N ASN A 397 4.84 -40.47 4.24
CA ASN A 397 5.54 -40.85 5.48
C ASN A 397 5.51 -39.74 6.54
N ASP A 398 4.75 -38.66 6.29
CA ASP A 398 4.71 -37.52 7.19
C ASP A 398 3.57 -37.70 8.19
N PRO A 399 3.86 -37.66 9.51
CA PRO A 399 2.81 -37.76 10.53
C PRO A 399 1.89 -36.54 10.51
N ALA A 400 2.40 -35.37 10.10
CA ALA A 400 1.64 -34.14 9.93
C ALA A 400 1.64 -33.72 8.45
N ARG A 401 0.46 -33.64 7.83
CA ARG A 401 0.31 -33.29 6.41
C ARG A 401 0.19 -31.77 6.25
N ARG A 402 1.25 -31.13 5.76
CA ARG A 402 1.29 -29.67 5.51
C ARG A 402 1.46 -29.41 4.02
N LEU A 403 0.34 -29.12 3.36
CA LEU A 403 0.28 -28.96 1.91
C LEU A 403 0.53 -27.49 1.52
N SER A 404 1.15 -27.29 0.36
CA SER A 404 1.28 -25.99 -0.29
C SER A 404 0.97 -26.18 -1.77
N VAL A 405 -0.04 -25.47 -2.27
CA VAL A 405 -0.59 -25.66 -3.62
C VAL A 405 -0.15 -24.53 -4.53
N ALA A 406 0.33 -24.87 -5.73
CA ALA A 406 0.66 -23.93 -6.79
C ALA A 406 -0.46 -23.92 -7.83
N PHE A 407 -1.05 -22.78 -8.16
CA PHE A 407 -2.08 -22.66 -9.18
C PHE A 407 -1.48 -22.24 -10.52
N ASP A 408 -2.08 -22.68 -11.62
CA ASP A 408 -1.67 -22.27 -12.97
C ASP A 408 -1.97 -20.78 -13.21
N PRO A 409 -1.35 -20.13 -14.21
CA PRO A 409 -1.60 -18.72 -14.50
C PRO A 409 -3.07 -18.41 -14.81
N ILE A 410 -3.84 -19.35 -15.36
CA ILE A 410 -5.24 -19.11 -15.70
C ILE A 410 -6.08 -18.95 -14.43
N THR A 411 -5.93 -19.88 -13.50
CA THR A 411 -6.56 -19.86 -12.17
C THR A 411 -6.10 -18.64 -11.37
N LEU A 412 -4.80 -18.31 -11.40
CA LEU A 412 -4.25 -17.15 -10.66
C LEU A 412 -4.83 -15.81 -11.12
N TYR A 413 -5.25 -15.71 -12.38
CA TYR A 413 -5.90 -14.52 -12.93
C TYR A 413 -7.43 -14.57 -12.82
N GLY A 414 -8.00 -15.64 -12.23
CA GLY A 414 -9.45 -15.80 -12.06
C GLY A 414 -10.19 -16.11 -13.36
N GLU A 415 -9.48 -16.61 -14.37
CA GLU A 415 -10.03 -16.93 -15.69
C GLU A 415 -10.42 -18.41 -15.78
N SER A 416 -11.35 -18.72 -16.70
CA SER A 416 -11.68 -20.11 -17.01
C SER A 416 -10.76 -20.67 -18.10
N PRO A 417 -10.45 -21.98 -18.08
CA PRO A 417 -9.77 -22.66 -19.18
C PRO A 417 -10.53 -22.46 -20.51
N SER A 418 -9.80 -22.23 -21.60
CA SER A 418 -10.39 -21.96 -22.92
C SER A 418 -9.53 -22.54 -24.04
N ALA A 419 -10.16 -22.81 -25.19
CA ALA A 419 -9.49 -23.26 -26.41
C ALA A 419 -8.69 -22.13 -27.11
N ARG A 420 -8.80 -20.88 -26.65
CA ARG A 420 -8.02 -19.75 -27.17
C ARG A 420 -6.51 -20.07 -26.98
N PRO A 421 -5.68 -20.03 -28.03
CA PRO A 421 -4.30 -20.54 -27.94
C PRO A 421 -3.42 -19.91 -26.84
N ASP A 422 -3.64 -18.63 -26.54
CA ASP A 422 -2.96 -17.87 -25.49
C ASP A 422 -3.35 -18.27 -24.06
N VAL A 423 -4.50 -18.94 -23.89
CA VAL A 423 -4.97 -19.57 -22.66
C VAL A 423 -4.61 -21.06 -22.66
N TYR A 424 -4.95 -21.76 -23.74
CA TYR A 424 -4.84 -23.22 -23.85
C TYR A 424 -3.45 -23.74 -23.52
N GLY A 425 -2.40 -23.12 -24.08
CA GLY A 425 -1.01 -23.52 -23.85
C GLY A 425 -0.49 -23.27 -22.42
N LYS A 426 -1.29 -22.69 -21.53
CA LYS A 426 -0.93 -22.39 -20.14
C LYS A 426 -1.75 -23.18 -19.12
N ILE A 427 -2.76 -23.92 -19.56
CA ILE A 427 -3.65 -24.68 -18.67
C ILE A 427 -2.85 -25.79 -17.99
N GLY A 428 -2.80 -25.76 -16.66
CA GLY A 428 -2.07 -26.74 -15.86
C GLY A 428 -0.55 -26.66 -15.98
N GLU A 429 -0.02 -25.62 -16.64
CA GLU A 429 1.41 -25.35 -16.71
C GLU A 429 1.85 -24.52 -15.50
N SER A 430 3.00 -24.86 -14.92
CA SER A 430 3.54 -24.20 -13.72
C SER A 430 2.63 -24.19 -12.47
N GLY A 431 1.54 -24.96 -12.50
CA GLY A 431 0.55 -25.02 -11.42
C GLY A 431 -0.61 -25.96 -11.74
N VAL A 432 -1.49 -26.17 -10.76
CA VAL A 432 -2.74 -26.92 -10.95
C VAL A 432 -3.81 -26.00 -11.54
N SER A 433 -4.55 -26.50 -12.52
CA SER A 433 -5.74 -25.83 -13.05
C SER A 433 -6.97 -26.22 -12.21
N ILE A 434 -7.66 -25.25 -11.60
CA ILE A 434 -8.75 -25.48 -10.63
C ILE A 434 -10.03 -24.79 -11.08
#